data_AF-A0AAD1SAK6-F1
#
_entry.id   AF-A0AAD1SAK6-F1
#
_cell.length_a   1.000
_cell.length_b   1.000
_cell.length_c   1.000
_cell.angle_alpha   90.00
_cell.angle_beta   90.00
_cell.angle_gamma   90.00
#
_symmetry.space_group_name_H-M   'P 1'
#
loop_
_entity.id
_entity.type
_entity.pdbx_description
1 polymer ?
#
loop_
_entity_poly.entity_id
_entity_poly.type
_entity_poly.pdbx_seq_one_letter_code
_entity_poly.pdbx_strand_id
1 'polypeptide(L)'
;MKPLHYFHAKEEILKRSRTQSGWTEKYQGVAVYADIYDAFQAIMEPLRAHQVIYRWGYPVKLLVQREGKTTVLLTTEDGAQKLRDWGMEPTEQPRPAGAPRRLSPDWMRARRR
;
A
#
# COMPACT_ATOMS: atom_id res chain seq x y z
N MET A 1 -17.94 -12.47 23.87
CA MET A 1 -17.57 -12.14 22.47
C MET A 1 -16.40 -11.18 22.49
N LYS A 2 -15.22 -11.56 21.97
CA LYS A 2 -14.10 -10.61 21.83
C LYS A 2 -14.42 -9.68 20.66
N PRO A 3 -14.24 -8.35 20.78
CA PRO A 3 -14.41 -7.45 19.65
C PRO A 3 -13.44 -7.89 18.56
N LEU A 4 -13.99 -8.30 17.41
CA LEU A 4 -13.19 -8.61 16.25
C LEU A 4 -12.56 -7.27 15.82
N HIS A 5 -11.29 -7.06 16.16
CA HIS A 5 -10.55 -5.92 15.65
C HIS A 5 -10.48 -6.09 14.14
N TYR A 6 -11.26 -5.28 13.40
CA TYR A 6 -11.38 -5.28 11.94
C TYR A 6 -10.02 -5.29 11.22
N PHE A 7 -8.96 -4.84 11.90
CA PHE A 7 -7.58 -4.85 11.46
C PHE A 7 -7.02 -6.25 11.17
N HIS A 8 -7.22 -7.21 12.08
CA HIS A 8 -6.62 -8.54 11.91
C HIS A 8 -7.28 -9.29 10.75
N ALA A 9 -8.60 -9.12 10.59
CA ALA A 9 -9.33 -9.64 9.45
C ALA A 9 -8.85 -9.01 8.13
N LYS A 10 -8.58 -7.70 8.10
CA LYS A 10 -8.05 -7.01 6.91
C LYS A 10 -6.66 -7.53 6.52
N GLU A 11 -5.76 -7.69 7.48
CA GLU A 11 -4.42 -8.24 7.22
C GLU A 11 -4.47 -9.69 6.71
N GLU A 12 -5.32 -10.54 7.29
CA GLU A 12 -5.50 -11.91 6.83
C GLU A 12 -6.06 -11.97 5.41
N ILE A 13 -7.00 -11.10 5.05
CA ILE A 13 -7.51 -10.99 3.66
C ILE A 13 -6.39 -10.54 2.70
N LEU A 14 -5.59 -9.54 3.09
CA LEU A 14 -4.44 -9.08 2.29
C LEU A 14 -3.36 -10.15 2.15
N LYS A 15 -3.14 -10.96 3.18
CA LYS A 15 -2.18 -12.07 3.14
C LYS A 15 -2.67 -13.20 2.24
N ARG A 16 -3.93 -13.61 2.38
CA ARG A 16 -4.54 -14.68 1.56
C ARG A 16 -4.73 -14.30 0.10
N SER A 17 -4.96 -13.01 -0.20
CA SER A 17 -5.03 -12.51 -1.57
C SER A 17 -3.66 -12.55 -2.26
N ARG A 18 -2.57 -12.20 -1.57
CA ARG A 18 -1.20 -12.30 -2.11
C ARG A 18 -0.81 -13.72 -2.50
N THR A 19 -1.26 -14.71 -1.74
CA THR A 19 -0.98 -16.13 -2.01
C THR A 19 -2.02 -16.79 -2.91
N GLN A 20 -3.12 -16.09 -3.24
CA GLN A 20 -4.32 -16.62 -3.89
C GLN A 20 -4.85 -17.92 -3.25
N SER A 21 -4.48 -18.20 -2.00
CA SER A 21 -4.81 -19.46 -1.33
C SER A 21 -6.26 -19.44 -0.86
N GLY A 22 -7.06 -20.42 -1.27
CA GLY A 22 -8.46 -20.55 -0.87
C GLY A 22 -9.44 -19.67 -1.64
N TRP A 23 -9.03 -19.14 -2.79
CA TRP A 23 -9.92 -18.42 -3.71
C TRP A 23 -10.71 -19.42 -4.55
N THR A 24 -12.02 -19.19 -4.68
CA THR A 24 -12.85 -19.96 -5.63
C THR A 24 -12.52 -19.52 -7.06
N GLU A 25 -12.66 -20.41 -8.05
CA GLU A 25 -12.33 -20.13 -9.47
C GLU A 25 -12.88 -18.80 -9.96
N LYS A 26 -14.12 -18.45 -9.58
CA LYS A 26 -14.78 -17.19 -9.95
C LYS A 26 -14.06 -15.91 -9.51
N TYR A 27 -13.11 -16.00 -8.57
CA TYR A 27 -12.33 -14.87 -8.09
C TYR A 27 -10.84 -15.00 -8.39
N GLN A 28 -10.40 -16.06 -9.08
CA GLN A 28 -9.04 -16.13 -9.59
C GLN A 28 -8.83 -14.97 -10.57
N GLY A 29 -7.82 -14.14 -10.31
CA GLY A 29 -7.54 -12.91 -11.08
C GLY A 29 -8.04 -11.61 -10.43
N VAL A 30 -8.82 -11.68 -9.35
CA VAL A 30 -9.12 -10.48 -8.55
C VAL A 30 -7.91 -10.12 -7.69
N ALA A 31 -7.38 -8.92 -7.89
CA ALA A 31 -6.31 -8.38 -7.07
C ALA A 31 -6.88 -7.51 -5.95
N VAL A 32 -6.52 -7.82 -4.70
CA VAL A 32 -6.92 -7.04 -3.52
C VAL A 32 -5.75 -6.19 -3.08
N TYR A 33 -5.98 -4.88 -3.03
CA TYR A 33 -5.01 -3.92 -2.55
C TYR A 33 -5.53 -3.26 -1.28
N ALA A 34 -4.62 -2.93 -0.37
CA ALA A 34 -4.95 -1.97 0.67
C ALA A 34 -5.08 -0.59 -0.01
N ASP A 35 -6.10 0.15 0.37
CA ASP A 35 -6.20 1.59 0.04
C ASP A 35 -5.11 2.32 0.84
N ILE A 36 -3.91 2.36 0.26
CA ILE A 36 -2.77 3.08 0.77
C ILE A 36 -2.67 4.32 -0.11
N TYR A 37 -3.00 5.46 0.48
CA TYR A 37 -2.95 6.76 -0.18
C TYR A 37 -1.57 7.00 -0.80
N ASP A 38 -1.54 7.66 -1.96
CA ASP A 38 -0.36 7.98 -2.79
C ASP A 38 0.80 8.72 -2.10
N ALA A 39 0.69 9.01 -0.79
CA ALA A 39 1.61 9.79 0.00
C ALA A 39 3.09 9.33 -0.17
N PHE A 40 3.35 8.03 -0.18
CA PHE A 40 4.71 7.49 -0.27
C PHE A 40 5.21 7.24 -1.71
N GLN A 41 4.47 7.60 -2.77
CA GLN A 41 4.95 7.37 -4.14
C GLN A 41 6.30 8.06 -4.41
N ALA A 42 6.45 9.31 -3.97
CA ALA A 42 7.69 10.09 -4.06
C ALA A 42 8.90 9.43 -3.35
N ILE A 43 8.62 8.53 -2.40
CA ILE A 43 9.66 7.78 -1.69
C ILE A 43 9.92 6.44 -2.40
N MET A 44 8.87 5.75 -2.84
CA MET A 44 8.99 4.44 -3.47
C MET A 44 9.72 4.48 -4.80
N GLU A 45 9.54 5.54 -5.60
CA GLU A 45 10.21 5.64 -6.90
C GLU A 45 11.75 5.67 -6.79
N PRO A 46 12.37 6.54 -5.96
CA PRO A 46 13.81 6.50 -5.73
C PRO A 46 14.29 5.15 -5.18
N LEU A 47 13.53 4.53 -4.28
CA LEU A 47 13.86 3.21 -3.74
C LEU A 47 13.89 2.14 -4.84
N ARG A 48 12.92 2.15 -5.76
CA ARG A 48 12.90 1.23 -6.92
C ARG A 48 14.06 1.50 -7.86
N ALA A 49 14.34 2.77 -8.17
CA ALA A 49 15.43 3.15 -9.07
C ALA A 49 16.79 2.65 -8.57
N HIS A 50 17.00 2.67 -7.24
CA HIS A 50 18.21 2.19 -6.59
C HIS A 50 18.15 0.72 -6.14
N GLN A 51 17.14 -0.03 -6.59
CA GLN A 51 16.94 -1.45 -6.24
C GLN A 51 16.92 -1.73 -4.73
N VAL A 52 16.47 -0.76 -3.93
CA VAL A 52 16.33 -0.91 -2.48
C VAL A 52 15.07 -1.70 -2.18
N ILE A 53 15.22 -2.77 -1.40
CA ILE A 53 14.09 -3.62 -1.01
C ILE A 53 13.25 -2.86 0.02
N TYR A 54 11.94 -2.78 -0.20
CA TYR A 54 11.02 -2.21 0.79
C TYR A 54 9.73 -3.02 0.88
N ARG A 55 9.05 -2.92 2.03
CA ARG A 55 7.80 -3.61 2.34
C ARG A 55 6.85 -2.69 3.09
N TRP A 56 5.55 -2.92 2.92
CA TRP A 56 4.53 -2.24 3.71
C TRP A 56 4.36 -2.93 5.06
N GLY A 57 4.41 -2.15 6.14
CA GLY A 57 4.04 -2.55 7.48
C GLY A 57 2.73 -1.90 7.93
N TYR A 58 2.10 -2.52 8.94
CA TYR A 58 0.92 -1.99 9.61
C TYR A 58 1.27 -1.48 11.03
N PRO A 59 0.64 -0.40 11.54
CA PRO A 59 -0.13 0.62 10.77
C PRO A 59 0.76 1.26 9.69
N VAL A 60 0.16 1.92 8.68
CA VAL A 60 0.82 2.37 7.44
C VAL A 60 2.22 2.91 7.69
N LYS A 61 3.23 2.09 7.38
CA LYS A 61 4.66 2.42 7.50
C LYS A 61 5.44 1.70 6.41
N LEU A 62 6.52 2.31 5.94
CA LEU A 62 7.41 1.70 4.96
C LEU A 62 8.61 1.09 5.69
N LEU A 63 8.82 -0.21 5.51
CA LEU A 63 9.97 -0.93 6.02
C LEU A 63 10.99 -1.06 4.89
N VAL A 64 12.09 -0.32 4.96
CA VAL A 64 13.13 -0.27 3.94
C VAL A 64 14.32 -1.08 4.40
N GLN A 65 14.80 -2.01 3.58
CA GLN A 65 15.96 -2.85 3.87
C GLN A 65 17.13 -2.44 2.98
N ARG A 66 18.20 -1.95 3.61
CA ARG A 66 19.44 -1.53 2.95
C ARG A 66 20.64 -1.97 3.79
N GLU A 67 21.65 -2.57 3.15
CA GLU A 67 22.91 -2.96 3.81
C GLU A 67 22.68 -3.82 5.08
N GLY A 68 21.71 -4.73 5.04
CA GLY A 68 21.35 -5.60 6.16
C GLY A 68 20.59 -4.91 7.30
N LYS A 69 20.36 -3.60 7.24
CA LYS A 69 19.57 -2.85 8.23
C LYS A 69 18.14 -2.60 7.72
N THR A 70 17.18 -2.72 8.62
CA THR A 70 15.78 -2.37 8.35
C THR A 70 15.48 -1.00 8.97
N THR A 71 15.10 -0.04 8.15
CA THR A 71 14.64 1.30 8.56
C THR A 71 13.13 1.37 8.46
N VAL A 72 12.50 1.94 9.47
CA VAL A 72 11.04 2.13 9.53
C VAL A 72 10.73 3.60 9.23
N LEU A 73 9.94 3.85 8.19
CA LEU A 73 9.46 5.17 7.83
C LEU A 73 7.98 5.26 8.18
N LEU A 74 7.65 6.15 9.11
CA LEU A 74 6.28 6.32 9.60
C LEU A 74 5.54 7.40 8.83
N THR A 75 6.27 8.41 8.35
CA THR A 75 5.72 9.55 7.61
C THR A 75 6.44 9.75 6.28
N THR A 76 5.85 10.57 5.41
CA THR A 76 6.46 10.98 4.15
C THR A 76 7.67 11.88 4.37
N GLU A 77 7.64 12.69 5.42
CA GLU A 77 8.73 13.59 5.81
C GLU A 77 9.94 12.77 6.29
N ASP A 78 9.70 11.74 7.12
CA ASP A 78 10.75 10.81 7.56
C ASP A 78 11.41 10.13 6.36
N GLY A 79 10.60 9.70 5.39
CA GLY A 79 11.08 9.04 4.19
C GLY A 79 11.88 9.96 3.28
N ALA A 80 11.41 11.18 3.06
CA ALA A 80 12.13 12.17 2.26
C ALA A 80 13.47 12.54 2.91
N GLN A 81 13.50 12.72 4.24
CA GLN A 81 14.75 12.97 4.95
C GLN A 81 15.71 11.78 4.84
N LYS A 82 15.20 10.55 5.00
CA LYS A 82 16.04 9.35 4.88
C LYS A 82 16.59 9.14 3.48
N LEU A 83 15.83 9.46 2.43
CA LEU A 83 16.33 9.45 1.07
C LEU A 83 17.48 10.44 0.88
N ARG A 84 17.36 11.67 1.40
CA ARG A 84 18.44 12.67 1.36
C ARG A 84 19.69 12.21 2.11
N ASP A 85 19.54 11.63 3.32
CA ASP A 85 20.66 11.04 4.08
C ASP A 85 21.40 9.95 3.28
N TRP A 86 20.69 9.31 2.37
CA TRP A 86 21.17 8.23 1.51
C TRP A 86 21.70 8.68 0.15
N GLY A 87 21.72 9.99 -0.11
CA GLY A 87 22.11 10.56 -1.40
C GLY A 87 21.11 10.28 -2.51
N MET A 88 19.85 10.03 -2.17
CA MET A 88 18.75 9.82 -3.10
C MET A 88 17.85 11.06 -3.10
N GLU A 89 17.57 11.59 -4.28
CA GLU A 89 16.61 12.70 -4.40
C GLU A 89 15.17 12.15 -4.39
N PRO A 90 14.28 12.66 -3.51
CA PRO A 90 12.86 12.37 -3.59
C PRO A 90 12.31 12.83 -4.94
N THR A 91 11.55 11.99 -5.65
CA THR A 91 10.90 12.48 -6.88
C THR A 91 9.89 13.56 -6.51
N GLU A 92 9.95 14.72 -7.17
CA GLU A 92 8.85 15.69 -7.10
C GLU A 92 7.57 15.01 -7.56
N GLN A 93 6.56 14.89 -6.68
CA GLN A 93 5.32 14.17 -6.99
C GLN A 93 4.74 14.68 -8.33
N PRO A 94 4.56 13.83 -9.35
CA PRO A 94 3.52 14.12 -10.32
C PRO A 94 2.19 14.14 -9.55
N ARG A 95 1.47 15.27 -9.60
CA ARG A 95 0.09 15.35 -9.09
C ARG A 95 -0.69 14.14 -9.65
N PRO A 96 -1.43 13.38 -8.84
CA PRO A 96 -2.20 12.27 -9.35
C PRO A 96 -3.18 12.80 -10.39
N ALA A 97 -2.96 12.43 -11.66
CA ALA A 97 -3.91 12.64 -12.74
C ALA A 97 -5.12 11.74 -12.47
N GLY A 98 -6.05 12.25 -11.67
CA GLY A 98 -7.31 11.59 -11.35
C GLY A 98 -7.16 10.43 -10.38
N ALA A 99 -7.57 10.63 -9.13
CA ALA A 99 -7.94 9.52 -8.27
C ALA A 99 -8.89 8.58 -9.05
N PRO A 100 -8.74 7.25 -8.94
CA PRO A 100 -9.69 6.33 -9.56
C PRO A 100 -11.09 6.73 -9.09
N ARG A 101 -11.92 7.19 -10.03
CA ARG A 101 -13.32 7.52 -9.75
C ARG A 101 -13.89 6.31 -9.05
N ARG A 102 -14.34 6.49 -7.79
CA ARG A 102 -15.15 5.51 -7.07
C ARG A 102 -16.17 4.97 -8.07
N LEU A 103 -16.00 3.73 -8.51
CA LEU A 103 -17.04 3.02 -9.24
C LEU A 103 -18.20 2.95 -8.26
N SER A 104 -19.22 3.78 -8.50
CA SER A 104 -20.45 3.75 -7.73
C SER A 104 -21.00 2.34 -7.86
N PRO A 105 -21.06 1.56 -6.78
CA PRO A 105 -21.49 0.17 -6.87
C PRO A 105 -22.91 0.09 -7.46
N ASP A 106 -23.11 -0.73 -8.49
CA ASP A 106 -24.41 -0.84 -9.18
C ASP A 106 -25.56 -1.22 -8.23
N TRP A 107 -25.27 -1.90 -7.11
CA TRP A 107 -26.27 -2.19 -6.07
C TRP A 107 -26.85 -0.95 -5.37
N MET A 108 -26.18 0.20 -5.42
CA MET A 108 -26.75 1.47 -4.93
C MET A 108 -27.82 2.04 -5.87
N ARG A 109 -27.83 1.67 -7.17
CA ARG A 109 -28.86 2.10 -8.12
C ARG A 109 -30.11 1.22 -8.09
N ALA A 110 -29.98 -0.04 -7.67
CA ALA A 110 -31.07 -1.02 -7.68
C ALA A 110 -32.18 -0.78 -6.63
N ARG A 111 -32.05 0.22 -5.76
CA ARG A 111 -32.98 0.49 -4.64
C ARG A 111 -34.00 1.60 -4.89
N ARG A 112 -34.08 2.14 -6.11
CA ARG A 112 -35.13 3.08 -6.54
C ARG A 112 -35.89 2.52 -7.75
N ARG A 113 -36.61 1.43 -7.56
CA ARG A 113 -37.79 1.08 -8.34
C ARG A 113 -38.80 0.42 -7.42
#